data_AF-A0A7V8IPX7-F1
#
_entry.id   AF-A0A7V8IPX7-F1
#
_cell.length_a   1.000
_cell.length_b   1.000
_cell.length_c   1.000
_cell.angle_alpha   90.00
_cell.angle_beta   90.00
_cell.angle_gamma   90.00
#
_symmetry.space_group_name_H-M   'P 1'
#
loop_
_entity.id
_entity.type
_entity.pdbx_description
1 polymer ?
#
loop_
_entity_poly.entity_id
_entity_poly.type
_entity_poly.pdbx_seq_one_letter_code
_entity_poly.pdbx_strand_id
1 'polypeptide(L)' 'MEELKKMLQCSGFVDVRIDSKENSDDIIRSWNFGDGVEQMVFSAYITAFKPV' A
#
# COMPACT_ATOMS: atom_id res chain seq x y z
N MET A 1 -2.59 -7.47 -2.57
CA MET A 1 -2.25 -7.27 -1.13
C MET A 1 -1.50 -8.46 -0.56
N GLU A 2 -2.03 -9.68 -0.65
CA GLU A 2 -1.36 -10.89 -0.14
C GLU A 2 0.00 -11.17 -0.77
N GLU A 3 0.15 -10.92 -2.08
CA GLU A 3 1.44 -11.09 -2.77
C GLU A 3 2.53 -10.16 -2.23
N LEU A 4 2.21 -8.87 -2.02
CA LEU A 4 3.13 -7.91 -1.44
C LEU A 4 3.53 -8.29 -0.01
N LYS A 5 2.57 -8.76 0.79
CA LYS A 5 2.84 -9.27 2.15
C LYS A 5 3.81 -10.46 2.10
N LYS A 6 3.60 -11.39 1.16
CA LYS A 6 4.47 -12.54 0.95
C LYS A 6 5.89 -12.13 0.51
N MET A 7 6.02 -11.14 -0.37
CA MET A 7 7.32 -10.59 -0.78
C MET A 7 8.08 -9.98 0.41
N LEU A 8 7.39 -9.23 1.28
CA LEU A 8 7.97 -8.67 2.49
C LEU A 8 8.41 -9.76 3.48
N GLN A 9 7.58 -10.79 3.66
CA GLN A 9 7.96 -11.95 4.49
C GLN A 9 9.17 -12.71 3.94
N CYS A 10 9.21 -12.96 2.62
CA CYS A 10 10.35 -13.62 1.98
C CYS A 10 11.65 -12.82 2.07
N SER A 11 11.58 -11.50 2.21
CA SER A 11 12.76 -10.64 2.41
C SER A 11 13.20 -10.52 3.88
N GLY A 12 12.59 -11.32 4.76
CA GLY A 12 12.94 -11.43 6.18
C GLY A 12 12.23 -10.43 7.09
N PHE A 13 11.19 -9.74 6.60
CA PHE A 13 10.36 -8.91 7.45
C PHE A 13 9.31 -9.74 8.18
N VAL A 14 9.07 -9.42 9.44
CA VAL A 14 8.03 -9.96 10.30
C VAL A 14 7.06 -8.85 10.73
N ASP A 15 5.94 -9.24 11.32
CA ASP A 15 4.89 -8.30 11.78
C ASP A 15 4.40 -7.32 10.69
N VAL A 16 4.34 -7.80 9.43
CA VAL A 16 3.90 -7.00 8.29
C VAL A 16 2.43 -6.64 8.43
N ARG A 17 2.14 -5.34 8.55
CA ARG A 17 0.80 -4.74 8.51
C ARG A 17 0.70 -3.80 7.32
N ILE A 18 -0.39 -3.93 6.57
CA ILE A 18 -0.68 -3.07 5.43
C ILE A 18 -2.08 -2.52 5.65
N ASP A 19 -2.14 -1.24 6.00
CA ASP A 19 -3.38 -0.55 6.28
C ASP A 19 -3.73 0.33 5.08
N SER A 20 -4.89 0.08 4.48
CA SER A 20 -5.46 0.94 3.45
C SER A 20 -5.63 2.35 4.02
N LYS A 21 -5.21 3.37 3.29
CA LYS A 21 -5.62 4.73 3.65
C LYS A 21 -7.10 4.90 3.33
N GLU A 22 -7.96 4.93 4.34
CA GLU A 22 -9.31 5.46 4.17
C GLU A 22 -9.19 6.92 3.70
N ASN A 23 -9.73 7.24 2.50
CA ASN A 23 -9.50 8.42 1.63
C ASN A 23 -8.44 8.31 0.52
N SER A 24 -8.02 7.11 0.08
CA SER A 24 -7.14 7.00 -1.10
C SER A 24 -7.73 7.68 -2.33
N ASP A 25 -9.04 7.57 -2.53
CA ASP A 25 -9.73 8.07 -3.72
C ASP A 25 -9.68 9.60 -3.78
N ASP A 26 -9.92 10.30 -2.67
CA ASP A 26 -9.84 11.76 -2.61
C ASP A 26 -8.40 12.28 -2.76
N ILE A 27 -7.40 11.55 -2.25
CA ILE A 27 -5.98 11.89 -2.44
C ILE A 27 -5.58 11.69 -3.90
N ILE A 28 -5.97 10.59 -4.54
CA ILE A 28 -5.62 10.30 -5.94
C ILE A 28 -6.33 11.27 -6.89
N ARG A 29 -7.59 11.64 -6.61
CA ARG A 29 -8.32 12.70 -7.32
C ARG A 29 -7.59 14.05 -7.28
N SER A 30 -6.98 14.39 -6.14
CA SER A 30 -6.24 15.65 -5.98
C SER A 30 -4.99 15.76 -6.86
N TRP A 31 -4.47 14.65 -7.36
CA TRP A 31 -3.27 14.64 -8.21
C TRP A 31 -3.54 15.09 -9.65
N ASN A 32 -4.80 15.33 -10.03
CA ASN A 32 -5.19 15.89 -11.33
C ASN A 32 -4.70 15.08 -12.54
N PHE A 33 -4.38 13.80 -12.35
CA PHE A 33 -4.21 12.84 -13.44
C PHE A 33 -5.62 12.41 -13.85
N GLY A 34 -6.03 12.71 -15.09
CA GLY A 34 -7.43 12.69 -15.55
C GLY A 34 -8.25 11.42 -15.25
N ASP A 35 -9.57 11.50 -15.45
CA ASP A 35 -10.56 10.48 -15.06
C ASP A 35 -10.07 9.01 -15.14
N GLY A 36 -10.17 8.29 -14.01
CA GLY A 36 -9.95 6.83 -13.93
C GLY A 36 -8.65 6.36 -13.28
N VAL A 37 -7.69 7.23 -12.96
CA VAL A 37 -6.41 6.82 -12.30
C VAL A 37 -6.61 6.35 -10.86
N GLU A 38 -7.67 6.85 -10.22
CA GLU A 38 -8.12 6.42 -8.89
C GLU A 38 -8.48 4.93 -8.80
N GLN A 39 -8.81 4.28 -9.94
CA GLN A 39 -9.07 2.83 -9.97
C GLN A 39 -7.80 2.00 -10.22
N MET A 40 -6.67 2.65 -10.53
CA MET A 40 -5.41 1.98 -10.90
C MET A 40 -4.34 2.10 -9.81
N VAL A 41 -4.44 3.10 -8.94
CA VAL A 41 -3.46 3.38 -7.88
C VAL A 41 -4.12 3.17 -6.53
N PHE A 42 -3.42 2.47 -5.62
CA PHE A 42 -3.89 2.25 -4.27
C PHE A 42 -2.84 2.77 -3.29
N SER A 43 -3.28 3.54 -2.28
CA SER A 43 -2.39 4.07 -1.25
C SER A 43 -2.60 3.32 0.07
N ALA A 44 -1.51 2.82 0.63
CA ALA A 44 -1.50 2.18 1.94
C ALA A 44 -0.30 2.59 2.77
N TYR A 45 -0.48 2.51 4.08
CA TYR A 45 0.62 2.51 5.02
C TYR A 45 1.11 1.06 5.21
N ILE A 46 2.40 0.85 4.98
CA ILE A 46 3.04 -0.45 5.19
C ILE A 46 3.99 -0.30 6.37
N THR A 47 3.79 -1.14 7.39
CA THR A 47 4.70 -1.25 8.54
C THR A 47 5.18 -2.69 8.65
N ALA A 48 6.46 -2.87 8.88
CA ALA A 48 7.06 -4.18 9.04
C ALA A 48 8.35 -4.06 9.87
N PHE A 49 8.67 -5.12 10.62
CA PHE A 49 9.88 -5.20 11.42
C PHE A 49 10.89 -6.13 10.73
N LYS A 50 12.16 -5.74 10.66
CA LYS A 50 13.24 -6.63 10.22
C LYS A 50 14.07 -7.03 11.44
N PRO A 51 14.03 -8.31 11.87
CA PRO A 51 14.95 -8.81 12.86
C PRO A 51 16.36 -8.73 12.27
N VAL A 52 17.24 -7.95 12.90
CA VAL A 52 18.66 -7.83 12.53
C VAL A 52 19.42 -9.12 12.81
#